data_AF-A0A6J2YLU6-F1
#
_entry.id   AF-A0A6J2YLU6-F1
#
_cell.length_a   1.000
_cell.length_b   1.000
_cell.length_c   1.000
_cell.angle_alpha   90.00
_cell.angle_beta   90.00
_cell.angle_gamma   90.00
#
_symmetry.space_group_name_H-M   'P 1'
#
loop_
_entity.id
_entity.type
_entity.pdbx_description
1 polymer ?
#
loop_
_entity_poly.entity_id
_entity_poly.type
_entity_poly.pdbx_seq_one_letter_code
_entity_poly.pdbx_strand_id
1 'polypeptide(L)'
;MEEKPEEGPLEIFKEALFEDNLSLQIEAVNKTENIAKIIGEKSTREELLPFLKDVLIELHEEVLLNLCVQLRQFVPLVGGLEHSTILFDILTTLCRTDEVVIRDAAIDTLVYLGKDLNGEQVKEFIWPVLSDLEGDSWFTSKCSTIALYPTKVN
;
A
#
# COMPACT_ATOMS: atom_id res chain seq x y z
N MET A 1 -9.38 -30.04 26.52
CA MET A 1 -9.83 -29.32 25.32
C MET A 1 -9.16 -27.97 25.42
N GLU A 2 -8.04 -27.79 24.74
CA GLU A 2 -7.41 -26.47 24.64
C GLU A 2 -8.35 -25.63 23.77
N GLU A 3 -9.02 -24.65 24.39
CA GLU A 3 -9.72 -23.61 23.63
C GLU A 3 -8.65 -22.90 22.81
N LYS A 4 -8.76 -22.99 21.48
CA LYS A 4 -7.98 -22.18 20.55
C LYS A 4 -8.17 -20.72 20.99
N PRO A 5 -7.11 -19.94 21.26
CA PRO A 5 -7.27 -18.55 21.66
C PRO A 5 -8.14 -17.84 20.62
N GLU A 6 -9.08 -17.02 21.08
CA GLU A 6 -9.98 -16.25 20.23
C GLU A 6 -9.12 -15.44 19.24
N GLU A 7 -9.16 -15.80 17.95
CA GLU A 7 -8.33 -15.17 16.92
C GLU A 7 -8.67 -13.69 16.82
N GLY A 8 -7.65 -12.83 16.94
CA GLY A 8 -7.85 -11.39 16.91
C GLY A 8 -8.32 -10.92 15.52
N PRO A 9 -8.92 -9.71 15.41
CA PRO A 9 -9.42 -9.18 14.14
C PRO A 9 -8.40 -9.18 13.00
N LEU A 10 -7.11 -9.02 13.32
CA LEU A 10 -6.02 -9.07 12.36
C LEU A 10 -5.78 -10.49 11.81
N GLU A 11 -5.85 -11.52 12.66
CA GLU A 11 -5.64 -12.91 12.23
C GLU A 11 -6.77 -13.37 11.31
N ILE A 12 -8.02 -13.05 11.66
CA ILE A 12 -9.19 -13.30 10.81
C ILE A 12 -9.05 -12.59 9.45
N PHE A 13 -8.54 -11.35 9.46
CA PHE A 13 -8.28 -10.61 8.22
C PHE A 13 -7.20 -11.27 7.36
N LYS A 14 -6.09 -11.73 7.97
CA LYS A 14 -5.02 -12.43 7.27
C LYS A 14 -5.53 -13.71 6.61
N GLU A 15 -6.31 -14.51 7.33
CA GLU A 15 -6.92 -15.74 6.79
C GLU A 15 -7.85 -15.42 5.62
N ALA A 16 -8.69 -14.38 5.75
CA ALA A 16 -9.64 -14.00 4.71
C ALA A 16 -8.98 -13.58 3.38
N LEU A 17 -7.73 -13.11 3.41
CA LEU A 17 -6.97 -12.76 2.19
C LEU A 17 -6.48 -13.98 1.41
N PHE A 18 -6.43 -15.15 2.04
CA PHE A 18 -5.99 -16.41 1.42
C PHE A 18 -7.13 -17.39 1.19
N GLU A 19 -8.38 -16.95 1.34
CA GLU A 19 -9.56 -17.73 0.98
C GLU A 19 -9.61 -18.00 -0.53
N ASP A 20 -10.03 -19.20 -0.94
CA ASP A 20 -10.12 -19.57 -2.37
C ASP A 20 -11.07 -18.66 -3.17
N ASN A 21 -12.02 -18.01 -2.48
CA ASN A 21 -13.01 -17.15 -3.10
C ASN A 21 -12.51 -15.71 -3.23
N LEU A 22 -12.20 -15.30 -4.47
CA LEU A 22 -11.79 -13.94 -4.82
C LEU A 22 -12.73 -12.85 -4.26
N SER A 23 -14.05 -13.10 -4.20
CA SER A 23 -15.00 -12.13 -3.65
C SER A 23 -14.79 -11.89 -2.15
N LEU A 24 -14.40 -12.93 -1.41
CA LEU A 24 -14.07 -12.81 0.02
C LEU A 24 -12.75 -12.07 0.22
N GLN A 25 -11.74 -12.34 -0.62
CA GLN A 25 -10.48 -11.60 -0.57
C GLN A 25 -10.69 -10.09 -0.84
N ILE A 26 -11.50 -9.74 -1.84
CA ILE A 26 -11.85 -8.34 -2.14
C ILE A 26 -12.64 -7.70 -1.00
N GLU A 27 -13.59 -8.43 -0.39
CA GLU A 27 -14.32 -7.95 0.78
C GLU A 27 -13.38 -7.70 1.96
N ALA A 28 -12.41 -8.60 2.18
CA ALA A 28 -11.39 -8.45 3.22
C ALA A 28 -10.57 -7.18 2.98
N VAL A 29 -9.97 -7.01 1.78
CA VAL A 29 -9.19 -5.80 1.46
C VAL A 29 -10.01 -4.52 1.62
N ASN A 30 -11.28 -4.51 1.22
CA ASN A 30 -12.12 -3.33 1.41
C ASN A 30 -12.41 -2.99 2.88
N LYS A 31 -12.12 -3.89 3.82
CA LYS A 31 -12.18 -3.66 5.26
C LYS A 31 -10.82 -3.31 5.89
N THR A 32 -9.73 -3.24 5.13
CA THR A 32 -8.38 -3.00 5.67
C THR A 32 -8.31 -1.71 6.50
N GLU A 33 -8.98 -0.64 6.06
CA GLU A 33 -9.08 0.62 6.83
C GLU A 33 -9.71 0.40 8.23
N ASN A 34 -10.77 -0.40 8.29
CA ASN A 34 -11.45 -0.71 9.56
C ASN A 34 -10.57 -1.56 10.47
N ILE A 35 -9.84 -2.53 9.91
CA ILE A 35 -8.89 -3.35 10.67
C ILE A 35 -7.79 -2.46 11.26
N ALA A 36 -7.19 -1.57 10.48
CA ALA A 36 -6.18 -0.63 10.94
C ALA A 36 -6.70 0.25 12.10
N LYS A 37 -7.95 0.73 12.01
CA LYS A 37 -8.61 1.49 13.09
C LYS A 37 -8.81 0.66 14.36
N ILE A 38 -9.15 -0.61 14.25
CA ILE A 38 -9.40 -1.50 15.39
C ILE A 38 -8.10 -1.86 16.12
N ILE A 39 -7.05 -2.20 15.38
CA ILE A 39 -5.76 -2.61 15.97
C ILE A 39 -4.91 -1.41 16.41
N GLY A 40 -5.22 -0.22 15.90
CA GLY A 40 -4.53 1.02 16.21
C GLY A 40 -3.24 1.22 15.42
N GLU A 41 -2.67 2.41 15.58
CA GLU A 41 -1.57 2.89 14.73
C GLU A 41 -0.29 2.04 14.87
N LYS A 42 0.02 1.61 16.10
CA LYS A 42 1.22 0.82 16.38
C LYS A 42 1.18 -0.55 15.67
N SER A 43 0.13 -1.32 15.89
CA SER A 43 -0.05 -2.62 15.23
C SER A 43 -0.25 -2.49 13.72
N THR A 44 -0.81 -1.37 13.25
CA THR A 44 -0.87 -1.08 11.80
C THR A 44 0.54 -1.03 11.19
N ARG A 45 1.48 -0.37 11.87
CA ARG A 45 2.88 -0.23 11.41
C ARG A 45 3.71 -1.50 11.60
N GLU A 46 3.53 -2.18 12.72
CA GLU A 46 4.40 -3.29 13.14
C GLU A 46 3.90 -4.65 12.66
N GLU A 47 2.62 -4.78 12.28
CA GLU A 47 2.01 -6.07 11.95
C GLU A 47 1.25 -6.03 10.62
N LEU A 48 0.26 -5.14 10.46
CA LEU A 48 -0.62 -5.14 9.28
C LEU A 48 0.11 -4.75 7.99
N LEU A 49 0.81 -3.62 7.97
CA LEU A 49 1.53 -3.17 6.77
C LEU A 49 2.71 -4.08 6.40
N PRO A 50 3.54 -4.57 7.35
CA PRO A 50 4.54 -5.58 7.05
C PRO A 50 3.94 -6.84 6.43
N PHE A 51 2.86 -7.36 7.01
CA PHE A 51 2.15 -8.50 6.45
C PHE A 51 1.67 -8.23 5.02
N LEU A 52 0.99 -7.10 4.79
CA LEU A 52 0.52 -6.73 3.44
C LEU A 52 1.68 -6.63 2.44
N LYS A 53 2.82 -6.06 2.85
CA LYS A 53 4.03 -5.95 2.03
C LYS A 53 4.58 -7.32 1.61
N ASP A 54 4.60 -8.27 2.55
CA ASP A 54 5.14 -9.61 2.31
C ASP A 54 4.26 -10.42 1.34
N VAL A 55 2.95 -10.23 1.39
CA VAL A 55 2.00 -11.04 0.60
C VAL A 55 1.61 -10.40 -0.74
N LEU A 56 2.11 -9.21 -1.09
CA LEU A 56 1.71 -8.50 -2.32
C LEU A 56 1.80 -9.36 -3.59
N ILE A 57 2.84 -10.19 -3.70
CA ILE A 57 3.08 -11.02 -4.89
C ILE A 57 2.17 -12.25 -4.97
N GLU A 58 1.48 -12.59 -3.89
CA GLU A 58 0.60 -13.76 -3.78
C GLU A 58 -0.87 -13.39 -4.04
N LEU A 59 -1.22 -12.11 -3.95
CA LEU A 59 -2.58 -11.62 -4.10
C LEU A 59 -2.98 -11.47 -5.57
N HIS A 60 -4.26 -11.69 -5.85
CA HIS A 60 -4.84 -11.47 -7.18
C HIS A 60 -4.85 -9.99 -7.58
N GLU A 61 -4.82 -9.73 -8.88
CA GLU A 61 -4.76 -8.37 -9.44
C GLU A 61 -5.90 -7.47 -8.94
N GLU A 62 -7.14 -7.98 -8.87
CA GLU A 62 -8.29 -7.24 -8.37
C GLU A 62 -8.16 -6.88 -6.90
N VAL A 63 -7.52 -7.75 -6.11
CA VAL A 63 -7.26 -7.52 -4.69
C VAL A 63 -6.23 -6.39 -4.53
N LEU A 64 -5.17 -6.42 -5.33
CA LEU A 64 -4.14 -5.37 -5.36
C LEU A 64 -4.71 -4.01 -5.79
N LEU A 65 -5.60 -3.99 -6.79
CA LEU A 65 -6.28 -2.76 -7.22
C LEU A 65 -7.12 -2.14 -6.10
N ASN A 66 -7.89 -2.97 -5.37
CA ASN A 66 -8.66 -2.48 -4.22
C ASN A 66 -7.71 -2.00 -3.10
N LEU A 67 -6.60 -2.71 -2.88
CA LEU A 67 -5.61 -2.33 -1.87
C LEU A 67 -5.02 -0.95 -2.16
N CYS A 68 -4.61 -0.67 -3.41
CA CYS A 68 -4.12 0.66 -3.83
C CYS A 68 -5.08 1.79 -3.44
N VAL A 69 -6.39 1.58 -3.59
CA VAL A 69 -7.42 2.57 -3.21
C VAL A 69 -7.47 2.76 -1.70
N GLN A 70 -7.46 1.67 -0.93
CA GLN A 70 -7.50 1.72 0.54
C GLN A 70 -6.30 2.46 1.11
N LEU A 71 -5.10 2.25 0.55
CA LEU A 71 -3.84 2.85 1.02
C LEU A 71 -3.83 4.39 0.97
N ARG A 72 -4.73 5.05 0.24
CA ARG A 72 -4.88 6.52 0.23
C ARG A 72 -5.23 7.11 1.59
N GLN A 73 -5.88 6.33 2.45
CA GLN A 73 -6.35 6.81 3.76
C GLN A 73 -5.44 6.38 4.91
N PHE A 74 -4.27 5.78 4.63
CA PHE A 74 -3.44 5.13 5.65
C PHE A 74 -2.53 6.07 6.42
N VAL A 75 -2.24 7.29 5.95
CA VAL A 75 -1.35 8.22 6.66
C VAL A 75 -1.84 8.52 8.09
N PRO A 76 -3.12 8.86 8.33
CA PRO A 76 -3.63 8.98 9.70
C PRO A 76 -3.62 7.66 10.48
N LEU A 77 -3.83 6.52 9.81
CA LEU A 77 -3.92 5.19 10.44
C LEU A 77 -2.58 4.65 10.92
N VAL A 78 -1.47 5.20 10.41
CA VAL A 78 -0.13 4.93 10.91
C VAL A 78 0.35 5.98 11.92
N GLY A 79 -0.50 6.92 12.34
CA GLY A 79 -0.12 7.98 13.28
C GLY A 79 0.58 9.17 12.63
N GLY A 80 0.37 9.40 11.34
CA GLY A 80 0.87 10.55 10.63
C GLY A 80 2.03 10.25 9.68
N LEU A 81 2.45 11.29 8.95
CA LEU A 81 3.40 11.16 7.84
C LEU A 81 4.79 10.68 8.32
N GLU A 82 5.21 11.05 9.53
CA GLU A 82 6.49 10.62 10.12
C GLU A 82 6.62 9.09 10.26
N HIS A 83 5.50 8.37 10.20
CA HIS A 83 5.44 6.92 10.32
C HIS A 83 5.01 6.22 9.02
N SER A 84 4.94 6.96 7.92
CA SER A 84 4.39 6.48 6.65
C SER A 84 5.40 5.82 5.71
N THR A 85 6.68 5.72 6.09
CA THR A 85 7.72 5.14 5.21
C THR A 85 7.33 3.76 4.65
N ILE A 86 6.81 2.87 5.49
CA ILE A 86 6.36 1.53 5.05
C ILE A 86 5.17 1.58 4.06
N LEU A 87 4.31 2.59 4.16
CA LEU A 87 3.22 2.81 3.21
C LEU A 87 3.79 3.15 1.83
N PHE A 88 4.77 4.06 1.77
CA PHE A 88 5.45 4.41 0.53
C PHE A 88 6.25 3.24 -0.07
N ASP A 89 6.86 2.39 0.77
CA ASP A 89 7.53 1.17 0.30
C ASP A 89 6.55 0.22 -0.41
N ILE A 90 5.36 -0.01 0.17
CA ILE A 90 4.32 -0.87 -0.41
C ILE A 90 3.90 -0.32 -1.78
N LEU A 91 3.62 0.99 -1.85
CA LEU A 91 3.25 1.64 -3.11
C LEU A 91 4.37 1.59 -4.14
N THR A 92 5.64 1.67 -3.73
CA THR A 92 6.80 1.51 -4.60
C THR A 92 6.87 0.12 -5.19
N THR A 93 6.62 -0.92 -4.38
CA THR A 93 6.53 -2.30 -4.87
C THR A 93 5.38 -2.46 -5.86
N LEU A 94 4.21 -1.87 -5.59
CA LEU A 94 3.07 -1.90 -6.50
C LEU A 94 3.33 -1.14 -7.81
N CYS A 95 4.18 -0.12 -7.81
CA CYS A 95 4.61 0.59 -9.03
C CYS A 95 5.53 -0.24 -9.94
N ARG A 96 6.05 -1.38 -9.47
CA ARG A 96 6.93 -2.28 -10.22
C ARG A 96 6.21 -3.45 -10.87
N THR A 97 4.92 -3.66 -10.60
CA THR A 97 4.15 -4.78 -11.15
C THR A 97 4.10 -4.74 -12.68
N ASP A 98 3.94 -5.89 -13.34
CA ASP A 98 3.84 -5.94 -14.80
C ASP A 98 2.47 -5.47 -15.31
N GLU A 99 1.44 -5.61 -14.48
CA GLU A 99 0.08 -5.18 -14.76
C GLU A 99 -0.03 -3.66 -14.73
N VAL A 100 -0.30 -3.07 -15.91
CA VAL A 100 -0.42 -1.63 -16.11
C VAL A 100 -1.46 -1.01 -15.16
N VAL A 101 -2.60 -1.68 -15.00
CA VAL A 101 -3.71 -1.18 -14.18
C VAL A 101 -3.33 -1.06 -12.70
N ILE A 102 -2.50 -1.96 -12.18
CA ILE A 102 -2.04 -1.93 -10.79
C ILE A 102 -1.03 -0.80 -10.60
N ARG A 103 -0.09 -0.64 -11.54
CA ARG A 103 0.87 0.47 -11.53
C ARG A 103 0.17 1.82 -11.55
N ASP A 104 -0.79 2.00 -12.46
CA ASP A 104 -1.54 3.25 -12.58
C ASP A 104 -2.29 3.57 -11.27
N ALA A 105 -2.90 2.56 -10.64
CA ALA A 105 -3.57 2.73 -9.35
C ALA A 105 -2.60 3.12 -8.21
N ALA A 106 -1.40 2.53 -8.19
CA ALA A 106 -0.36 2.85 -7.21
C ALA A 106 0.19 4.27 -7.41
N ILE A 107 0.45 4.66 -8.66
CA ILE A 107 0.87 6.01 -9.04
C ILE A 107 -0.21 7.03 -8.64
N ASP A 108 -1.48 6.77 -8.95
CA ASP A 108 -2.58 7.66 -8.57
C ASP A 108 -2.67 7.84 -7.05
N THR A 109 -2.40 6.77 -6.28
CA THR A 109 -2.36 6.85 -4.82
C THR A 109 -1.15 7.65 -4.32
N LEU A 110 0.04 7.48 -4.91
CA LEU A 110 1.21 8.30 -4.59
C LEU A 110 0.98 9.78 -4.93
N VAL A 111 0.39 10.08 -6.09
CA VAL A 111 0.02 11.44 -6.51
C VAL A 111 -1.02 12.03 -5.57
N TYR A 112 -2.00 11.23 -5.12
CA TYR A 112 -3.00 11.66 -4.14
C TYR A 112 -2.33 12.06 -2.83
N LEU A 113 -1.47 11.20 -2.26
CA LEU A 113 -0.74 11.48 -1.03
C LEU A 113 0.20 12.69 -1.19
N GLY A 114 0.83 12.83 -2.35
CA GLY A 114 1.75 13.91 -2.68
C GLY A 114 1.12 15.31 -2.72
N LYS A 115 -0.21 15.43 -2.92
CA LYS A 115 -0.91 16.73 -3.00
C LYS A 115 -0.82 17.54 -1.71
N ASP A 116 -0.78 16.85 -0.57
CA ASP A 116 -0.78 17.47 0.76
C ASP A 116 0.64 17.64 1.32
N LEU A 117 1.68 17.23 0.58
CA LEU A 117 3.07 17.32 1.00
C LEU A 117 3.69 18.68 0.69
N ASN A 118 4.45 19.21 1.65
CA ASN A 118 5.33 20.35 1.40
C ASN A 118 6.64 19.91 0.70
N GLY A 119 7.46 20.88 0.27
CA GLY A 119 8.68 20.59 -0.49
C GLY A 119 9.74 19.75 0.24
N GLU A 120 9.79 19.78 1.57
CA GLU A 120 10.67 18.92 2.36
C GLU A 120 10.13 17.50 2.44
N GLN A 121 8.82 17.36 2.70
CA GLN A 121 8.12 16.08 2.75
C GLN A 121 8.13 15.37 1.39
N VAL A 122 8.02 16.10 0.26
CA VAL A 122 8.18 15.50 -1.08
C VAL A 122 9.57 14.87 -1.22
N LYS A 123 10.62 15.52 -0.73
CA LYS A 123 11.98 14.98 -0.78
C LYS A 123 12.16 13.78 0.15
N GLU A 124 11.44 13.74 1.26
CA GLU A 124 11.52 12.65 2.23
C GLU A 124 10.76 11.41 1.76
N PHE A 125 9.57 11.57 1.17
CA PHE A 125 8.68 10.45 0.88
C PHE A 125 8.55 10.10 -0.60
N ILE A 126 8.58 11.09 -1.52
CA ILE A 126 8.39 10.83 -2.95
C ILE A 126 9.72 10.66 -3.68
N TRP A 127 10.74 11.43 -3.30
CA TRP A 127 12.05 11.34 -3.97
C TRP A 127 12.72 9.96 -3.84
N PRO A 128 12.66 9.25 -2.69
CA PRO A 128 13.17 7.89 -2.61
C PRO A 128 12.44 6.94 -3.57
N VAL A 129 11.11 7.08 -3.69
CA VAL A 129 10.30 6.28 -4.63
C VAL A 129 10.77 6.52 -6.07
N LEU A 130 10.93 7.79 -6.47
CA LEU A 130 11.43 8.13 -7.80
C LEU A 130 12.84 7.58 -8.05
N SER A 131 13.75 7.78 -7.09
CA SER A 131 15.14 7.32 -7.19
C SER A 131 15.22 5.80 -7.32
N ASP A 132 14.39 5.10 -6.54
CA ASP A 132 14.31 3.64 -6.53
C ASP A 132 13.70 3.07 -7.82
N LEU A 133 12.76 3.79 -8.45
CA LEU A 133 12.17 3.40 -9.73
C LEU A 133 13.08 3.77 -10.92
N GLU A 134 13.82 4.87 -10.86
CA GLU A 134 14.79 5.29 -11.88
C GLU A 134 16.01 4.35 -11.95
N GLY A 135 16.51 3.93 -10.79
CA GLY A 135 17.62 2.99 -10.68
C GLY A 135 17.26 1.55 -11.06
N ASP A 136 15.96 1.26 -11.19
CA ASP A 136 15.48 -0.06 -11.55
C ASP A 136 15.77 -0.36 -13.03
N SER A 137 16.22 -1.58 -13.29
CA SER A 137 16.53 -2.02 -14.65
C SER A 137 15.27 -2.37 -15.44
N TRP A 138 14.14 -2.57 -14.74
CA TRP A 138 12.87 -2.93 -15.35
C TRP A 138 12.20 -1.73 -16.03
N PHE A 139 11.65 -1.96 -17.23
CA PHE A 139 11.05 -0.89 -18.05
C PHE A 139 9.83 -0.24 -17.40
N THR A 140 9.02 -1.03 -16.68
CA THR A 140 7.78 -0.54 -16.06
C THR A 140 8.05 0.51 -14.98
N SER A 141 9.12 0.33 -14.20
CA SER A 141 9.58 1.29 -13.21
C SER A 141 9.88 2.66 -13.83
N LYS A 142 10.50 2.69 -15.03
CA LYS A 142 10.78 3.94 -15.77
C LYS A 142 9.51 4.64 -16.26
N CYS A 143 8.48 3.88 -16.66
CA CYS A 143 7.17 4.45 -16.98
C CYS A 143 6.52 5.09 -15.75
N SER A 144 6.57 4.40 -14.60
CA SER A 144 6.04 4.91 -13.33
C SER A 144 6.75 6.19 -12.89
N THR A 145 8.08 6.26 -13.02
CA THR A 145 8.84 7.49 -12.72
C THR A 145 8.34 8.68 -13.54
N ILE A 146 8.19 8.52 -14.86
CA ILE A 146 7.75 9.62 -15.74
C ILE A 146 6.35 10.12 -15.33
N ALA A 147 5.45 9.21 -14.94
CA ALA A 147 4.11 9.56 -14.49
C ALA A 147 4.09 10.25 -13.11
N LEU A 148 5.06 9.94 -12.23
CA LEU A 148 5.20 10.54 -10.91
C LEU A 148 5.94 11.89 -10.92
N TYR A 149 6.72 12.19 -11.97
CA TYR A 149 7.29 13.52 -12.10
C TYR A 149 6.17 14.55 -12.18
N PRO A 150 6.15 15.57 -11.29
CA PRO A 150 5.12 16.58 -11.36
C PRO A 150 5.23 17.30 -12.70
N THR A 151 4.17 17.20 -13.52
CA THR A 151 3.90 18.15 -14.60
C THR A 151 3.47 19.49 -13.99
N LYS A 152 4.31 20.10 -13.16
CA LYS A 152 4.25 21.54 -12.93
C LYS A 152 4.95 22.21 -14.11
N VAL A 153 4.23 22.29 -15.23
CA VAL A 153 4.41 23.42 -16.15
C VAL A 153 3.79 24.61 -15.42
N ASN A 154 4.63 25.37 -14.73
CA ASN A 154 4.34 26.79 -14.49
C ASN A 154 4.70 27.56 -15.76
#